data_AF-A0A816CHQ1-F1
#
_entry.id   AF-A0A816CHQ1-F1
#
_cell.length_a   1.000
_cell.length_b   1.000
_cell.length_c   1.000
_cell.angle_alpha   90.00
_cell.angle_beta   90.00
_cell.angle_gamma   90.00
#
_symmetry.space_group_name_H-M   'P 1'
#
loop_
_entity.id
_entity.type
_entity.pdbx_description
1 polymer ?
#
loop_
_entity_poly.entity_id
_entity_poly.type
_entity_poly.pdbx_seq_one_letter_code
_entity_poly.pdbx_strand_id
1 'polypeptide(L)'
;ESFNEYYKEMPWKAVPFENRMIKQRLSAYYKIQGIPSLVIIKPSGETLTTKGRGDIDRNKLKAIETWVKGEIVKYDPVKPEDFVWNSVSCDGCSMGPLVGLRYHCETCGNYDLCAACKNKGHEHELELIDMPTEDDDED
;
A
#
# COMPACT_ATOMS: atom_id res chain seq x y z
N GLU A 1 5.52 -6.09 -30.13
CA GLU A 1 6.63 -5.12 -30.05
C GLU A 1 6.75 -4.44 -28.69
N SER A 2 5.64 -4.05 -28.04
CA SER A 2 5.64 -3.29 -26.77
C SER A 2 6.41 -3.93 -25.60
N PHE A 3 6.48 -5.26 -25.51
CA PHE A 3 7.29 -5.93 -24.46
C PHE A 3 8.79 -5.66 -24.63
N ASN A 4 9.31 -5.80 -25.86
CA ASN A 4 10.74 -5.67 -26.11
C ASN A 4 11.22 -4.23 -25.97
N GLU A 5 10.36 -3.25 -26.26
CA GLU A 5 10.66 -1.84 -26.09
C GLU A 5 10.76 -1.46 -24.61
N TYR A 6 9.74 -1.82 -23.81
CA TYR A 6 9.75 -1.60 -22.36
C TYR A 6 10.89 -2.33 -21.66
N TYR A 7 11.23 -3.55 -22.11
CA TYR A 7 12.32 -4.34 -21.54
C TYR A 7 13.71 -3.73 -21.78
N LYS A 8 13.94 -3.01 -22.88
CA LYS A 8 15.26 -2.42 -23.20
C LYS A 8 15.73 -1.40 -22.17
N GLU A 9 14.80 -0.75 -21.48
CA GLU A 9 15.10 0.24 -20.44
C GLU A 9 15.45 -0.42 -19.09
N MET A 10 15.23 -1.73 -18.97
CA MET A 10 15.38 -2.46 -17.71
C MET A 10 16.75 -3.17 -17.65
N PRO A 11 17.59 -2.90 -16.64
CA PRO A 11 18.90 -3.54 -16.50
C PRO A 11 18.83 -4.98 -15.95
N TRP A 12 17.62 -5.51 -15.72
CA TRP A 12 17.39 -6.85 -15.15
C TRP A 12 16.89 -7.86 -16.18
N LYS A 13 16.89 -9.13 -15.80
CA LYS A 13 16.40 -10.23 -16.63
C LYS A 13 14.87 -10.27 -16.64
N ALA A 14 14.29 -10.70 -17.76
CA ALA A 14 12.86 -10.99 -17.86
C ALA A 14 12.60 -12.45 -18.22
N VAL A 15 11.46 -12.97 -17.79
CA VAL A 15 10.91 -14.21 -18.32
C VAL A 15 10.58 -13.98 -19.80
N PRO A 16 11.00 -14.86 -20.73
CA PRO A 16 10.66 -14.74 -22.14
C PRO A 16 9.15 -14.59 -22.35
N PHE A 17 8.74 -13.69 -23.24
CA PHE A 17 7.34 -13.32 -23.44
C PHE A 17 6.42 -14.51 -23.78
N GLU A 18 6.94 -15.50 -24.51
CA GLU A 18 6.22 -16.72 -24.90
C GLU A 18 5.83 -17.58 -23.69
N ASN A 19 6.56 -17.49 -22.58
CA ASN A 19 6.33 -18.29 -21.38
C ASN A 19 5.23 -17.69 -20.49
N ARG A 20 4.06 -17.43 -21.08
CA ARG A 20 2.87 -16.88 -20.38
C ARG A 20 2.42 -17.74 -19.21
N MET A 21 2.60 -19.06 -19.30
CA MET A 21 2.27 -20.01 -18.25
C MET A 21 3.05 -19.75 -16.95
N ILE A 22 4.34 -19.40 -17.05
CA ILE A 22 5.17 -19.10 -15.88
C ILE A 22 4.66 -17.84 -15.19
N LYS A 23 4.37 -16.78 -15.97
CA LYS A 23 3.78 -15.54 -15.45
C LYS A 23 2.46 -15.82 -14.72
N GLN A 24 1.54 -16.56 -15.35
CA GLN A 24 0.25 -16.90 -14.75
C GLN A 24 0.39 -17.67 -13.44
N ARG A 25 1.28 -18.67 -13.40
CA ARG A 25 1.53 -19.46 -12.20
C ARG A 25 2.12 -18.63 -11.05
N LEU A 26 3.09 -17.75 -11.35
CA LEU A 26 3.68 -16.88 -10.33
C LEU A 26 2.68 -15.84 -9.81
N SER A 27 1.90 -15.23 -10.70
CA SER A 27 0.83 -14.30 -10.31
C SER A 27 -0.21 -14.97 -9.43
N ALA A 28 -0.63 -16.19 -9.76
CA ALA A 28 -1.57 -16.94 -8.92
C ALA A 28 -0.96 -17.34 -7.57
N TYR A 29 0.29 -17.81 -7.57
CA TYR A 29 0.98 -18.24 -6.35
C TYR A 29 1.15 -17.10 -5.34
N TYR A 30 1.57 -15.93 -5.81
CA TYR A 30 1.74 -14.73 -4.98
C TYR A 30 0.47 -13.88 -4.84
N LYS A 31 -0.65 -14.32 -5.43
CA LYS A 31 -1.93 -13.61 -5.42
C LYS A 31 -1.81 -12.15 -5.90
N ILE A 32 -1.04 -11.92 -6.96
CA ILE A 32 -0.84 -10.59 -7.54
C ILE A 32 -2.13 -10.16 -8.24
N GLN A 33 -2.80 -9.13 -7.71
CA GLN A 33 -4.05 -8.59 -8.25
C GLN A 33 -3.85 -7.32 -9.10
N GLY A 34 -2.76 -6.58 -8.87
CA GLY A 34 -2.45 -5.33 -9.56
C GLY A 34 -0.96 -5.18 -9.88
N ILE A 35 -0.67 -4.31 -10.85
CA ILE A 35 0.69 -3.86 -11.17
C ILE A 35 0.81 -2.38 -10.81
N PRO A 36 1.98 -1.91 -10.34
CA PRO A 36 3.24 -2.64 -10.16
C PRO A 36 3.29 -3.48 -8.87
N SER A 37 3.87 -4.69 -8.96
CA SER A 37 4.09 -5.59 -7.81
C SER A 37 5.54 -6.09 -7.76
N LEU A 38 6.14 -6.16 -6.57
CA LEU A 38 7.51 -6.63 -6.37
C LEU A 38 7.58 -7.64 -5.22
N VAL A 39 8.04 -8.85 -5.53
CA VAL A 39 8.24 -9.95 -4.57
C VAL A 39 9.74 -10.22 -4.43
N ILE A 40 10.22 -10.33 -3.19
CA ILE A 40 11.62 -10.60 -2.88
C ILE A 40 11.73 -12.04 -2.38
N ILE A 41 12.64 -12.79 -3.00
CA ILE A 41 12.88 -14.21 -2.73
C ILE A 41 14.35 -14.39 -2.40
N LYS A 42 14.65 -15.16 -1.36
CA LYS A 42 16.02 -15.52 -0.99
C LYS A 42 16.62 -16.51 -2.01
N PRO A 43 17.96 -16.64 -2.11
CA PRO A 43 18.58 -17.67 -2.94
C PRO A 43 18.14 -19.11 -2.60
N SER A 44 17.66 -19.36 -1.39
CA SER A 44 17.07 -20.64 -0.97
C SER A 44 15.73 -20.96 -1.63
N GLY A 45 15.09 -19.99 -2.30
CA GLY A 45 13.73 -20.10 -2.82
C GLY A 45 12.65 -19.70 -1.81
N GLU A 46 13.01 -19.38 -0.57
CA GLU A 46 12.08 -18.87 0.43
C GLU A 46 11.67 -17.42 0.11
N THR A 47 10.37 -17.12 0.22
CA THR A 47 9.87 -15.75 0.05
C THR A 47 10.24 -14.90 1.25
N LEU A 48 10.92 -13.78 1.00
CA LEU A 48 11.26 -12.81 2.04
C LEU A 48 10.13 -11.80 2.29
N THR A 49 9.57 -11.24 1.21
CA THR A 49 8.43 -10.30 1.29
C THR A 49 7.69 -10.24 -0.04
N THR A 50 6.36 -10.10 0.03
CA THR A 50 5.51 -9.80 -1.14
C THR A 50 5.16 -8.30 -1.23
N LYS A 51 5.60 -7.50 -0.26
CA LYS A 51 5.33 -6.05 -0.15
C LYS A 51 6.49 -5.20 -0.66
N GLY A 52 7.32 -5.75 -1.55
CA GLY A 52 8.58 -5.13 -1.95
C GLY A 52 8.42 -3.74 -2.57
N ARG A 53 7.27 -3.47 -3.20
CA ARG A 53 6.98 -2.14 -3.76
C ARG A 53 6.84 -1.09 -2.64
N GLY A 54 5.96 -1.34 -1.67
CA GLY A 54 5.76 -0.45 -0.52
C GLY A 54 7.00 -0.32 0.37
N ASP A 55 7.78 -1.40 0.50
CA ASP A 55 9.09 -1.36 1.17
C ASP A 55 10.02 -0.32 0.55
N ILE A 56 10.14 -0.31 -0.78
CA ILE A 56 10.96 0.66 -1.52
C ILE A 56 10.37 2.06 -1.42
N ASP A 57 9.06 2.21 -1.56
CA ASP A 57 8.44 3.53 -1.54
C ASP A 57 8.67 4.24 -0.19
N ARG A 58 8.56 3.51 0.92
CA ARG A 58 8.73 4.02 2.28
C ARG A 58 10.20 4.13 2.72
N ASN A 59 11.03 3.14 2.40
CA ASN A 59 12.38 3.02 2.97
C ASN A 59 13.50 3.31 1.97
N LYS A 60 13.18 3.48 0.68
CA LYS A 60 14.12 3.71 -0.40
C LYS A 60 15.26 2.67 -0.38
N LEU A 61 16.51 3.13 -0.39
CA LEU A 61 17.69 2.25 -0.40
C LEU A 61 17.82 1.36 0.84
N LYS A 62 17.26 1.77 2.00
CA LYS A 62 17.31 0.96 3.22
C LYS A 62 16.56 -0.36 3.07
N ALA A 63 15.52 -0.40 2.22
CA ALA A 63 14.83 -1.66 1.91
C ALA A 63 15.79 -2.67 1.28
N ILE A 64 16.56 -2.22 0.29
CA ILE A 64 17.55 -3.06 -0.42
C ILE A 64 18.63 -3.54 0.55
N GLU A 65 19.19 -2.63 1.36
CA GLU A 65 20.20 -2.98 2.37
C GLU A 65 19.71 -4.04 3.37
N THR A 66 18.42 -4.01 3.72
CA THR A 66 17.79 -4.97 4.62
C THR A 66 17.62 -6.33 3.93
N TRP A 67 17.15 -6.34 2.68
CA TRP A 67 16.97 -7.58 1.91
C TRP A 67 18.28 -8.28 1.59
N VAL A 68 19.37 -7.52 1.36
CA VAL A 68 20.71 -8.09 1.16
C VAL A 68 21.19 -8.86 2.39
N LYS A 69 20.76 -8.47 3.58
CA LYS A 69 21.02 -9.21 4.84
C LYS A 69 20.10 -10.42 5.03
N GLY A 70 19.13 -10.62 4.13
CA GLY A 70 18.11 -11.67 4.25
C GLY A 70 17.04 -11.38 5.30
N GLU A 71 16.92 -10.11 5.72
CA GLU A 71 15.99 -9.66 6.74
C GLU A 71 14.74 -9.02 6.11
N ILE A 72 13.62 -9.06 6.83
CA ILE A 72 12.41 -8.35 6.44
C ILE A 72 12.53 -6.86 6.83
N VAL A 73 12.05 -5.98 5.97
CA VAL A 73 11.94 -4.55 6.29
C VAL A 73 10.96 -4.41 7.44
N LYS A 74 11.44 -3.83 8.54
CA LYS A 74 10.61 -3.47 9.68
C LYS A 74 10.10 -2.05 9.44
N TYR A 75 8.80 -1.89 9.49
CA TYR A 75 8.20 -0.57 9.56
C TYR A 75 8.20 -0.14 11.02
N ASP A 76 8.64 1.09 11.29
CA ASP A 76 8.21 1.74 12.51
C ASP A 76 6.67 1.76 12.52
N PRO A 77 6.03 1.52 13.68
CA PRO A 77 4.58 1.60 13.77
C PRO A 77 4.17 2.98 13.23
N VAL A 78 3.38 2.99 12.15
CA VAL A 78 2.95 4.24 11.53
C VAL A 78 2.18 4.98 12.60
N LYS A 79 2.66 6.17 12.96
CA LYS A 79 2.01 6.92 14.01
C LYS A 79 0.74 7.53 13.43
N PRO A 80 -0.36 7.58 14.20
CA PRO A 80 -1.58 8.21 13.76
C PRO A 80 -1.38 9.62 13.20
N GLU A 81 -0.44 10.38 13.77
CA GLU A 81 -0.10 11.75 13.37
C GLU A 81 0.48 11.88 11.95
N ASP A 82 0.97 10.78 11.36
CA ASP A 82 1.53 10.76 10.01
C ASP A 82 0.46 10.58 8.92
N PHE A 83 -0.78 10.24 9.28
CA PHE A 83 -1.87 10.06 8.32
C PHE A 83 -2.48 11.41 7.92
N VAL A 84 -2.44 11.71 6.62
CA VAL A 84 -3.06 12.91 6.04
C VAL A 84 -4.05 12.48 4.97
N TRP A 85 -5.31 12.87 5.16
CA TRP A 85 -6.41 12.59 4.25
C TRP A 85 -6.76 13.87 3.48
N ASN A 86 -6.13 14.06 2.33
CA ASN A 86 -6.19 15.32 1.57
C ASN A 86 -7.62 15.71 1.17
N SER A 87 -8.44 14.71 0.80
CA SER A 87 -9.81 14.90 0.31
C SER A 87 -10.88 14.61 1.35
N VAL A 88 -10.50 14.49 2.63
CA VAL A 88 -11.43 14.17 3.73
C VAL A 88 -11.46 15.31 4.72
N SER A 89 -12.67 15.74 5.07
CA SER A 89 -12.92 16.71 6.13
C SER A 89 -13.76 16.08 7.24
N CYS A 90 -13.47 16.42 8.50
CA CYS A 90 -14.27 15.97 9.63
C CYS A 90 -15.63 16.70 9.66
N ASP A 91 -16.75 16.00 9.58
CA ASP A 91 -18.10 16.57 9.66
C ASP A 91 -18.43 17.23 11.01
N GLY A 92 -17.75 16.81 12.08
CA GLY A 92 -17.97 17.32 13.43
C GLY A 92 -17.23 18.61 13.78
N CYS A 93 -16.14 18.95 13.07
CA CYS A 93 -15.37 20.17 13.32
C CYS A 93 -14.94 20.92 12.06
N SER A 94 -15.32 20.43 10.88
CA SER A 94 -14.96 20.96 9.57
C SER A 94 -13.45 21.10 9.31
N MET A 95 -12.61 20.38 10.08
CA MET A 95 -11.18 20.33 9.85
C MET A 95 -10.90 19.51 8.58
N GLY A 96 -10.21 20.13 7.61
CA GLY A 96 -9.72 19.50 6.38
C GLY A 96 -8.42 20.19 5.93
N PRO A 97 -7.40 19.44 5.45
CA PRO A 97 -7.36 17.98 5.35
C PRO A 97 -7.32 17.31 6.72
N LEU A 98 -7.97 16.14 6.85
CA LEU A 98 -8.01 15.41 8.12
C LEU A 98 -6.62 14.82 8.39
N VAL A 99 -6.02 15.19 9.53
CA VAL A 99 -4.74 14.63 9.99
C VAL A 99 -5.02 13.72 11.16
N GLY A 100 -4.54 12.47 11.13
CA GLY A 100 -4.82 11.49 12.17
C GLY A 100 -5.62 10.27 11.71
N LEU A 101 -6.15 9.56 12.72
CA LEU A 101 -7.13 8.50 12.52
C LEU A 101 -8.44 9.08 11.97
N ARG A 102 -8.94 8.45 10.90
CA ARG A 102 -10.25 8.73 10.28
C ARG A 102 -11.28 7.73 10.81
N TYR A 103 -12.46 8.24 11.15
CA TYR A 103 -13.59 7.43 11.60
C TYR A 103 -14.74 7.62 10.62
N HIS A 104 -14.96 6.64 9.76
CA HIS A 104 -15.96 6.68 8.72
C HIS A 104 -17.23 5.94 9.14
N CYS A 105 -18.40 6.46 8.83
CA CYS A 105 -19.64 5.73 8.96
C CYS A 105 -20.07 5.14 7.61
N GLU A 106 -20.10 3.82 7.47
CA GLU A 106 -20.60 3.18 6.24
C GLU A 106 -22.11 3.38 6.03
N THR A 107 -22.85 3.62 7.11
CA THR A 107 -24.32 3.78 7.05
C THR A 107 -24.73 5.20 6.65
N CYS A 108 -23.91 6.20 6.96
CA CYS A 108 -24.16 7.59 6.61
C CYS A 108 -23.33 7.98 5.38
N GLY A 109 -23.99 8.56 4.38
CA GLY A 109 -23.30 9.01 3.17
C GLY A 109 -22.24 10.08 3.49
N ASN A 110 -20.98 9.74 3.23
CA ASN A 110 -19.81 10.62 3.39
C ASN A 110 -19.68 11.25 4.78
N TYR A 111 -19.88 10.45 5.84
CA TYR A 111 -19.75 10.93 7.21
C TYR A 111 -18.42 10.48 7.81
N ASP A 112 -17.50 11.42 7.96
CA ASP A 112 -16.14 11.23 8.44
C ASP A 112 -15.85 12.07 9.68
N LEU A 113 -15.27 11.46 10.71
CA LEU A 113 -14.91 12.13 11.95
C LEU A 113 -13.43 11.96 12.28
N CYS A 114 -12.83 13.01 12.83
CA CYS A 114 -11.49 12.90 13.43
C CYS A 114 -11.56 12.23 14.81
N ALA A 115 -10.41 11.79 15.32
CA ALA A 115 -10.29 11.19 16.65
C ALA A 115 -10.89 12.01 17.80
N ALA A 116 -10.92 13.34 17.69
CA ALA A 116 -11.52 14.22 18.68
C ALA A 116 -13.05 14.28 18.60
N CYS A 117 -13.63 13.97 17.43
CA CYS A 117 -15.07 14.08 17.18
C CYS A 117 -15.81 12.75 17.23
N LYS A 118 -15.11 11.60 17.17
CA LYS A 118 -15.72 10.26 17.19
C LYS A 118 -16.70 10.00 18.34
N ASN A 119 -16.44 10.58 19.53
CA ASN A 119 -17.24 10.37 20.73
C ASN A 119 -18.39 11.37 20.88
N LYS A 120 -18.61 12.27 19.90
CA LYS A 120 -19.65 13.32 19.99
C LYS A 120 -21.08 12.81 19.75
N GLY A 121 -21.26 11.49 19.62
CA GLY A 121 -22.59 10.86 19.57
C GLY A 121 -23.13 10.70 18.16
N HIS A 122 -22.41 9.96 17.31
CA HIS A 122 -22.97 9.44 16.06
C HIS A 122 -23.78 8.17 16.36
N GLU A 123 -24.99 8.04 15.81
CA GLU A 123 -25.91 6.93 16.12
C GLU A 123 -25.45 5.58 15.53
N HIS A 124 -24.63 5.61 14.48
CA HIS A 124 -24.10 4.41 13.85
C HIS A 124 -22.68 4.09 14.31
N GLU A 125 -22.28 2.83 14.16
CA GLU A 125 -20.92 2.39 14.41
C GLU A 125 -19.96 3.03 13.40
N LEU A 126 -18.87 3.61 13.92
CA LEU A 126 -17.84 4.25 13.11
C LEU A 126 -16.71 3.24 12.89
N GLU A 127 -16.39 2.99 11.63
CA GLU A 127 -15.21 2.21 11.26
C GLU A 127 -13.95 3.08 11.34
N LEU A 128 -12.92 2.52 11.96
CA LEU A 128 -11.60 3.14 11.99
C LEU A 128 -10.87 2.84 10.69
N ILE A 129 -10.55 3.88 9.93
CA ILE A 129 -9.65 3.80 8.78
C ILE A 129 -8.27 4.24 9.25
N ASP A 130 -7.40 3.26 9.51
CA ASP A 130 -6.08 3.42 10.14
C ASP A 130 -4.91 3.52 9.15
N MET A 131 -5.20 3.63 7.85
CA MET A 131 -4.20 3.83 6.82
C MET A 131 -4.85 4.45 5.59
N PRO A 132 -4.35 5.59 5.07
CA PRO A 132 -4.71 6.06 3.73
C PRO A 132 -4.36 4.94 2.76
N THR A 133 -5.36 4.47 2.02
CA THR A 133 -5.09 3.50 0.96
C THR A 133 -4.47 4.25 -0.22
N GLU A 134 -3.59 3.59 -0.99
CA GLU A 134 -3.03 4.20 -2.22
C GLU A 134 -4.14 4.57 -3.23
N ASP A 135 -5.37 4.12 -2.99
CA ASP A 135 -6.57 4.39 -3.77
C ASP A 135 -7.29 5.72 -3.37
N ASP A 136 -6.88 6.39 -2.29
CA ASP A 136 -7.46 7.69 -1.85
C ASP A 136 -6.84 8.92 -2.58
N ASP A 137 -5.87 8.70 -3.47
CA ASP A 137 -5.18 9.72 -4.27
C ASP A 137 -5.71 9.81 -5.73
N GLU A 138 -6.76 9.07 -6.11
CA GLU A 138 -7.38 9.20 -7.43
C GLU A 138 -8.46 10.31 -7.43
N ASP A 139 -8.08 11.48 -7.93
CA ASP A 139 -8.97 12.58 -8.38
C ASP A 139 -9.84 12.17 -9.60
#